data_AF-A0A916DY57-F1
#
_entry.id   AF-A0A916DY57-F1
#
_cell.length_a   1.000
_cell.length_b   1.000
_cell.length_c   1.000
_cell.angle_alpha   90.00
_cell.angle_beta   90.00
_cell.angle_gamma   90.00
#
_symmetry.space_group_name_H-M   'P 1'
#
loop_
_entity.id
_entity.type
_entity.pdbx_description
1 polymer ?
#
loop_
_entity_poly.entity_id
_entity_poly.type
_entity_poly.pdbx_seq_one_letter_code
_entity_poly.pdbx_strand_id
1 'polypeptide(L)'
;MGKNRDNFTQKTKRILAQRVAYRCSFPGCRKNTVGAGHKNPEHVVLLGDAAHISAAAKNGPRYSPNMTIEERRSINNGIWLCKIHAALIDKDYTQYSIDTIKQWKVLAEQETQEELKIFNSPIVQPKTLVALGTNIVFEGTWETVTQKTWSFLVHSFVKGDETILRDFIALDSNTPNHFIVVETQGDGRVIVGECSLVRKENLYEFQANIASKTERTTPYHLSGLPVNFTLKNGSIKLEKGVGYVKKVMEDVLGTKVGETFFNANFGSFLSQYFQDYGTDKYFFERMVKVELTRLLSIPFSDGVQKNPKPLFHYINRILSIEVLELNTKTNKLPIKLELEWGDGKRWKDILYIYMENR
;
A
#
# COMPACT_ATOMS: atom_id res chain seq x y z
N MET A 1 23.87 0.23 -46.90
CA MET A 1 23.37 -1.14 -47.17
C MET A 1 22.03 -1.32 -46.48
N GLY A 2 20.92 -1.58 -47.19
CA GLY A 2 19.63 -1.79 -46.50
C GLY A 2 18.35 -1.68 -47.34
N LYS A 3 18.33 -2.10 -48.62
CA LYS A 3 17.12 -1.98 -49.47
C LYS A 3 16.26 -3.25 -49.60
N ASN A 4 16.67 -4.41 -49.05
CA ASN A 4 16.03 -5.72 -49.31
C ASN A 4 15.68 -6.55 -48.05
N ARG A 5 15.33 -5.92 -46.91
CA ARG A 5 14.80 -6.67 -45.75
C ARG A 5 13.30 -6.46 -45.60
N ASP A 6 12.55 -7.55 -45.67
CA ASP A 6 11.09 -7.60 -45.51
C ASP A 6 10.70 -7.46 -44.03
N ASN A 7 10.97 -6.28 -43.47
CA ASN A 7 10.73 -5.98 -42.06
C ASN A 7 9.23 -5.89 -41.73
N PHE A 8 8.88 -6.29 -40.52
CA PHE A 8 7.56 -6.08 -39.94
C PHE A 8 7.20 -4.59 -39.88
N THR A 9 5.95 -4.26 -40.17
CA THR A 9 5.41 -2.93 -39.91
C THR A 9 5.34 -2.67 -38.41
N GLN A 10 5.30 -1.41 -37.98
CA GLN A 10 5.11 -1.09 -36.56
C GLN A 10 3.80 -1.65 -36.00
N LYS A 11 2.74 -1.66 -36.82
CA LYS A 11 1.46 -2.30 -36.48
C LYS A 11 1.67 -3.80 -36.18
N THR A 12 2.37 -4.52 -37.04
CA THR A 12 2.67 -5.95 -36.84
C THR A 12 3.45 -6.19 -35.56
N LYS A 13 4.52 -5.40 -35.32
CA LYS A 13 5.32 -5.50 -34.09
C LYS A 13 4.47 -5.29 -32.83
N ARG A 14 3.63 -4.26 -32.83
CA ARG A 14 2.73 -3.96 -31.71
C ARG A 14 1.74 -5.09 -31.46
N ILE A 15 1.13 -5.65 -32.50
CA ILE A 15 0.18 -6.76 -32.35
C ILE A 15 0.90 -8.00 -31.82
N LEU A 16 2.10 -8.34 -32.33
CA LEU A 16 2.90 -9.45 -31.81
C LEU A 16 3.18 -9.31 -30.31
N ALA A 17 3.58 -8.11 -29.88
CA ALA A 17 3.82 -7.85 -28.46
C ALA A 17 2.54 -7.96 -27.63
N GLN A 18 1.43 -7.36 -28.09
CA GLN A 18 0.14 -7.36 -27.40
C GLN A 18 -0.43 -8.77 -27.20
N ARG A 19 -0.31 -9.65 -28.20
CA ARG A 19 -0.81 -11.03 -28.15
C ARG A 19 -0.19 -11.87 -27.04
N VAL A 20 0.97 -11.47 -26.53
CA VAL A 20 1.68 -12.15 -25.44
C VAL A 20 1.89 -11.22 -24.23
N ALA A 21 1.06 -10.19 -24.09
CA ALA A 21 1.11 -9.21 -23.00
C ALA A 21 2.49 -8.55 -22.80
N TYR A 22 3.22 -8.31 -23.88
CA TYR A 22 4.61 -7.81 -23.87
C TYR A 22 5.58 -8.69 -23.06
N ARG A 23 5.32 -10.00 -22.96
CA ARG A 23 6.23 -10.97 -22.34
C ARG A 23 7.00 -11.76 -23.40
N CYS A 24 8.24 -12.11 -23.07
CA CYS A 24 9.08 -12.92 -23.95
C CYS A 24 8.46 -14.31 -24.19
N SER A 25 8.32 -14.72 -25.46
CA SER A 25 7.81 -16.06 -25.84
C SER A 25 8.85 -17.19 -25.76
N PHE A 26 10.06 -16.94 -25.24
CA PHE A 26 11.05 -18.00 -25.08
C PHE A 26 10.65 -18.89 -23.89
N PRO A 27 10.68 -20.23 -24.01
CA PRO A 27 10.29 -21.14 -22.93
C PRO A 27 11.03 -20.86 -21.62
N GLY A 28 10.30 -20.71 -20.52
CA GLY A 28 10.86 -20.43 -19.20
C GLY A 28 11.35 -18.99 -18.97
N CYS A 29 11.23 -18.08 -19.95
CA CYS A 29 11.62 -16.68 -19.76
C CYS A 29 10.47 -15.82 -19.24
N ARG A 30 9.42 -15.61 -20.06
CA ARG A 30 8.22 -14.78 -19.78
C ARG A 30 8.46 -13.38 -19.19
N LYS A 31 9.71 -12.88 -19.20
CA LYS A 31 10.05 -11.54 -18.67
C LYS A 31 9.24 -10.44 -19.35
N ASN A 32 8.77 -9.47 -18.57
CA ASN A 32 8.18 -8.24 -19.08
C ASN A 32 9.19 -7.50 -19.96
N THR A 33 8.75 -7.03 -21.12
CA THR A 33 9.60 -6.34 -22.11
C THR A 33 9.20 -4.89 -22.32
N VAL A 34 8.24 -4.38 -21.56
CA VAL A 34 7.78 -2.99 -21.57
C VAL A 34 7.66 -2.46 -20.14
N GLY A 35 7.97 -1.19 -19.93
CA GLY A 35 7.82 -0.53 -18.64
C GLY A 35 7.94 1.00 -18.74
N ALA A 36 7.62 1.69 -17.66
CA ALA A 36 7.79 3.13 -17.57
C ALA A 36 9.27 3.52 -17.57
N GLY A 37 9.61 4.56 -18.30
CA GLY A 37 10.94 5.18 -18.28
C GLY A 37 10.96 6.47 -17.46
N HIS A 38 12.16 6.93 -17.10
CA HIS A 38 12.32 8.06 -16.16
C HIS A 38 12.51 9.45 -16.81
N LYS A 39 12.36 9.57 -18.14
CA LYS A 39 12.66 10.82 -18.86
C LYS A 39 11.52 11.83 -18.76
N ASN A 40 10.28 11.37 -18.84
CA ASN A 40 9.04 12.14 -18.70
C ASN A 40 7.85 11.17 -18.50
N PRO A 41 6.65 11.64 -18.15
CA PRO A 41 5.48 10.78 -17.91
C PRO A 41 5.03 9.92 -19.11
N GLU A 42 5.43 10.28 -20.33
CA GLU A 42 5.10 9.55 -21.57
C GLU A 42 6.21 8.56 -22.00
N HIS A 43 7.36 8.57 -21.31
CA HIS A 43 8.52 7.78 -21.71
C HIS A 43 8.30 6.30 -21.40
N VAL A 44 8.40 5.46 -22.44
CA VAL A 44 8.28 4.00 -22.32
C VAL A 44 9.62 3.34 -22.67
N VAL A 45 10.06 2.41 -21.84
CA VAL A 45 11.21 1.55 -22.10
C VAL A 45 10.72 0.26 -22.74
N LEU A 46 11.23 -0.06 -23.94
CA LEU A 46 10.93 -1.29 -24.68
C LEU A 46 12.19 -2.14 -24.83
N LEU A 47 12.19 -3.29 -24.17
CA LEU A 47 13.26 -4.30 -24.17
C LEU A 47 12.90 -5.55 -25.00
N GLY A 48 11.78 -5.51 -25.70
CA GLY A 48 11.32 -6.57 -26.59
C GLY A 48 11.57 -6.25 -28.07
N ASP A 49 11.59 -7.28 -28.90
CA ASP A 49 11.66 -7.18 -30.34
C ASP A 49 10.81 -8.27 -31.02
N ALA A 50 10.34 -7.96 -32.21
CA ALA A 50 9.63 -8.89 -33.08
C ALA A 50 10.65 -9.61 -33.95
N ALA A 51 10.97 -10.85 -33.60
CA ALA A 51 11.89 -11.68 -34.35
C ALA A 51 11.16 -12.45 -35.46
N HIS A 52 11.86 -12.64 -36.58
CA HIS A 52 11.38 -13.44 -37.71
C HIS A 52 11.59 -14.93 -37.44
N ILE A 53 10.55 -15.73 -37.65
CA ILE A 53 10.63 -17.19 -37.59
C ILE A 53 11.43 -17.70 -38.80
N SER A 54 11.07 -17.28 -40.01
CA SER A 54 11.83 -17.43 -41.25
C SER A 54 12.35 -16.06 -41.69
N ALA A 55 13.64 -15.98 -42.06
CA ALA A 55 14.31 -14.71 -42.30
C ALA A 55 13.61 -13.77 -43.31
N ALA A 56 13.70 -12.48 -42.99
CA ALA A 56 13.21 -11.36 -43.80
C ALA A 56 13.99 -11.11 -45.10
N ALA A 57 15.09 -11.83 -45.34
CA ALA A 57 15.95 -11.64 -46.49
C ALA A 57 16.67 -12.93 -46.85
N LYS A 58 17.03 -13.05 -48.13
CA LYS A 58 17.86 -14.15 -48.65
C LYS A 58 19.16 -14.25 -47.84
N ASN A 59 19.58 -15.48 -47.56
CA ASN A 59 20.75 -15.83 -46.72
C ASN A 59 20.63 -15.49 -45.22
N GLY A 60 19.45 -15.08 -44.74
CA GLY A 60 19.21 -14.94 -43.30
C GLY A 60 18.91 -16.28 -42.61
N PRO A 61 18.91 -16.31 -41.26
CA PRO A 61 18.56 -17.49 -40.47
C PRO A 61 17.24 -18.13 -40.91
N ARG A 62 17.24 -19.45 -41.16
CA ARG A 62 16.04 -20.21 -41.56
C ARG A 62 15.29 -19.64 -42.78
N TYR A 63 15.98 -18.99 -43.71
CA TYR A 63 15.34 -18.41 -44.90
C TYR A 63 14.61 -19.47 -45.73
N SER A 64 13.32 -19.23 -46.02
CA SER A 64 12.54 -20.04 -46.96
C SER A 64 12.39 -19.33 -48.32
N PRO A 65 12.91 -19.91 -49.42
CA PRO A 65 12.83 -19.30 -50.75
C PRO A 65 11.40 -19.25 -51.30
N ASN A 66 10.52 -20.13 -50.82
CA ASN A 66 9.14 -20.23 -51.30
C ASN A 66 8.21 -19.21 -50.64
N MET A 67 8.67 -18.45 -49.65
CA MET A 67 7.86 -17.41 -49.01
C MET A 67 7.78 -16.15 -49.88
N THR A 68 6.59 -15.57 -49.98
CA THR A 68 6.38 -14.24 -50.56
C THR A 68 6.85 -13.13 -49.62
N ILE A 69 6.90 -11.89 -50.13
CA ILE A 69 7.22 -10.72 -49.31
C ILE A 69 6.13 -10.50 -48.25
N GLU A 70 4.88 -10.70 -48.63
CA GLU A 70 3.70 -10.58 -47.77
C GLU A 70 3.75 -11.60 -46.63
N GLU A 71 4.12 -12.84 -46.93
CA GLU A 71 4.30 -13.90 -45.94
C GLU A 71 5.46 -13.62 -45.00
N ARG A 72 6.59 -13.11 -45.50
CA ARG A 72 7.74 -12.74 -44.67
C ARG A 72 7.40 -11.63 -43.67
N ARG A 73 6.52 -10.70 -44.04
CA ARG A 73 6.06 -9.57 -43.21
C ARG A 73 4.81 -9.89 -42.39
N SER A 74 4.23 -11.06 -42.56
CA SER A 74 3.01 -11.48 -41.88
C SER A 74 3.26 -11.70 -40.39
N ILE A 75 2.23 -11.44 -39.58
CA ILE A 75 2.23 -11.77 -38.15
C ILE A 75 2.47 -13.26 -37.88
N ASN A 76 2.11 -14.13 -38.83
CA ASN A 76 2.31 -15.57 -38.73
C ASN A 76 3.80 -15.96 -38.80
N ASN A 77 4.64 -15.10 -39.38
CA ASN A 77 6.09 -15.29 -39.45
C ASN A 77 6.84 -14.58 -38.30
N GLY A 78 6.13 -14.04 -37.31
CA GLY A 78 6.73 -13.26 -36.22
C GLY A 78 6.49 -13.87 -34.84
N ILE A 79 7.50 -13.74 -33.98
CA ILE A 79 7.44 -14.07 -32.55
C ILE A 79 7.98 -12.88 -31.74
N TRP A 80 7.38 -12.62 -30.57
CA TRP A 80 7.84 -11.55 -29.67
C TRP A 80 8.81 -12.09 -28.62
N LEU A 81 10.01 -11.53 -28.55
CA LEU A 81 11.07 -11.98 -27.64
C LEU A 81 11.72 -10.78 -26.94
N CYS A 82 12.33 -11.00 -25.77
CA CYS A 82 13.25 -9.99 -25.24
C CYS A 82 14.49 -9.90 -26.16
N LYS A 83 15.17 -8.75 -26.16
CA LYS A 83 16.35 -8.52 -27.00
C LYS A 83 17.43 -9.61 -26.88
N ILE A 84 17.57 -10.21 -25.71
CA ILE A 84 18.53 -11.32 -25.46
C ILE A 84 18.13 -12.57 -26.25
N HIS A 85 16.89 -13.05 -26.07
CA HIS A 85 16.43 -14.27 -26.75
C HIS A 85 16.22 -14.06 -28.25
N ALA A 86 15.83 -12.85 -28.69
CA ALA A 86 15.78 -12.51 -30.10
C ALA A 86 17.16 -12.67 -30.76
N ALA A 87 18.21 -12.15 -30.12
CA ALA A 87 19.58 -12.31 -30.61
C ALA A 87 20.07 -13.77 -30.54
N LEU A 88 19.66 -14.53 -29.52
CA LEU A 88 20.02 -15.94 -29.34
C LEU A 88 19.52 -16.79 -30.51
N ILE A 89 18.22 -16.70 -30.84
CA ILE A 89 17.62 -17.54 -31.88
C ILE A 89 18.12 -17.23 -33.29
N ASP A 90 18.61 -16.01 -33.52
CA ASP A 90 19.19 -15.59 -34.79
C ASP A 90 20.65 -16.05 -34.93
N LYS A 91 21.42 -16.02 -33.84
CA LYS A 91 22.84 -16.41 -33.84
C LYS A 91 23.05 -17.92 -33.84
N ASP A 92 22.19 -18.69 -33.17
CA ASP A 92 22.25 -20.15 -33.12
C ASP A 92 21.04 -20.80 -33.80
N TYR A 93 20.84 -20.42 -35.07
CA TYR A 93 19.66 -20.85 -35.82
C TYR A 93 19.64 -22.35 -36.15
N THR A 94 20.77 -23.04 -36.00
CA THR A 94 20.89 -24.49 -36.14
C THR A 94 20.23 -25.26 -35.01
N GLN A 95 20.16 -24.69 -33.80
CA GLN A 95 19.50 -25.32 -32.66
C GLN A 95 18.00 -25.01 -32.55
N TYR A 96 17.52 -23.95 -33.22
CA TYR A 96 16.13 -23.50 -33.12
C TYR A 96 15.44 -23.54 -34.47
N SER A 97 14.73 -24.63 -34.75
CA SER A 97 14.00 -24.83 -36.00
C SER A 97 12.78 -23.90 -36.16
N ILE A 98 12.28 -23.75 -37.39
CA ILE A 98 11.03 -23.00 -37.67
C ILE A 98 9.86 -23.54 -36.84
N ASP A 99 9.72 -24.85 -36.78
CA ASP A 99 8.59 -25.50 -36.11
C ASP A 99 8.66 -25.33 -34.60
N THR A 100 9.87 -25.43 -34.02
CA THR A 100 10.12 -25.14 -32.61
C THR A 100 9.69 -23.71 -32.24
N ILE A 101 10.08 -22.71 -33.04
CA ILE A 101 9.73 -21.31 -32.77
C ILE A 101 8.23 -21.07 -32.95
N LYS A 102 7.58 -21.72 -33.94
CA LYS A 102 6.11 -21.68 -34.09
C LYS A 102 5.41 -22.27 -32.88
N GLN A 103 5.90 -23.39 -32.34
CA GLN A 103 5.35 -23.97 -31.11
C GLN A 103 5.46 -23.00 -29.94
N TRP A 104 6.61 -22.36 -29.74
CA TRP A 104 6.79 -21.36 -28.68
C TRP A 104 5.84 -20.17 -28.80
N LYS A 105 5.62 -19.69 -30.03
CA LYS A 105 4.63 -18.65 -30.30
C LYS A 105 3.23 -19.09 -29.85
N VAL A 106 2.78 -20.28 -30.26
CA VAL A 106 1.47 -20.81 -29.90
C VAL A 106 1.34 -20.96 -28.39
N LEU A 107 2.32 -21.57 -27.73
CA LEU A 107 2.32 -21.76 -26.28
C LEU A 107 2.24 -20.43 -25.53
N ALA A 108 3.06 -19.44 -25.90
CA ALA A 108 3.06 -18.13 -25.23
C ALA A 108 1.74 -17.36 -25.43
N GLU A 109 1.10 -17.50 -26.60
CA GLU A 109 -0.20 -16.89 -26.89
C GLU A 109 -1.32 -17.62 -26.11
N GLN A 110 -1.28 -18.95 -26.03
CA GLN A 110 -2.21 -19.76 -25.23
C GLN A 110 -2.08 -19.46 -23.73
N GLU A 111 -0.87 -19.44 -23.19
CA GLU A 111 -0.60 -19.12 -21.79
C GLU A 111 -1.17 -17.73 -21.43
N THR A 112 -0.94 -16.73 -22.29
CA THR A 112 -1.51 -15.39 -22.10
C THR A 112 -3.04 -15.40 -22.19
N GLN A 113 -3.62 -16.20 -23.09
CA GLN A 113 -5.07 -16.35 -23.20
C GLN A 113 -5.68 -17.06 -21.99
N GLU A 114 -4.97 -18.02 -21.40
CA GLU A 114 -5.36 -18.70 -20.16
C GLU A 114 -5.27 -17.76 -18.97
N GLU A 115 -4.21 -16.94 -18.88
CA GLU A 115 -4.12 -15.86 -17.89
C GLU A 115 -5.34 -14.92 -17.95
N LEU A 116 -5.83 -14.60 -19.17
CA LEU A 116 -7.07 -13.82 -19.36
C LEU A 116 -8.35 -14.59 -18.97
N LYS A 117 -8.32 -15.93 -18.87
CA LYS A 117 -9.45 -16.73 -18.35
C LYS A 117 -9.36 -16.90 -16.83
N ILE A 118 -8.16 -16.77 -16.27
CA ILE A 118 -7.88 -16.82 -14.82
C ILE A 118 -8.23 -15.47 -14.13
N PHE A 119 -8.96 -14.56 -14.79
CA PHE A 119 -9.61 -13.40 -14.15
C PHE A 119 -10.62 -13.78 -13.03
N ASN A 120 -10.93 -15.06 -12.85
CA ASN A 120 -11.68 -15.62 -11.72
C ASN A 120 -10.81 -16.12 -10.55
N SER A 121 -9.48 -15.93 -10.56
CA SER A 121 -8.78 -15.85 -9.28
C SER A 121 -9.23 -14.56 -8.61
N PRO A 122 -9.68 -14.60 -7.34
CA PRO A 122 -10.09 -13.37 -6.66
C PRO A 122 -8.94 -12.40 -6.78
N ILE A 123 -9.22 -11.18 -7.27
CA ILE A 123 -8.36 -10.04 -7.00
C ILE A 123 -8.09 -10.15 -5.50
N VAL A 124 -6.87 -10.51 -5.10
CA VAL A 124 -6.49 -10.43 -3.69
C VAL A 124 -6.49 -8.95 -3.43
N GLN A 125 -7.65 -8.42 -3.05
CA GLN A 125 -7.74 -7.08 -2.55
C GLN A 125 -6.74 -7.01 -1.41
N PRO A 126 -5.81 -6.05 -1.41
CA PRO A 126 -4.79 -5.98 -0.38
C PRO A 126 -5.50 -5.90 0.97
N LYS A 127 -5.22 -6.87 1.84
CA LYS A 127 -5.76 -6.87 3.19
C LYS A 127 -5.27 -5.62 3.92
N THR A 128 -6.17 -4.95 4.61
CA THR A 128 -5.86 -3.82 5.49
C THR A 128 -6.18 -4.20 6.93
N LEU A 129 -5.46 -3.63 7.90
CA LEU A 129 -5.94 -3.65 9.27
C LEU A 129 -7.10 -2.66 9.38
N VAL A 130 -8.17 -3.11 10.03
CA VAL A 130 -9.33 -2.30 10.40
C VAL A 130 -9.45 -2.40 11.91
N ALA A 131 -9.35 -1.26 12.60
CA ALA A 131 -9.59 -1.17 14.03
C ALA A 131 -10.98 -0.60 14.29
N LEU A 132 -11.76 -1.27 15.14
CA LEU A 132 -13.06 -0.82 15.62
C LEU A 132 -12.95 -0.56 17.12
N GLY A 133 -13.17 0.69 17.51
CA GLY A 133 -12.89 1.15 18.86
C GLY A 133 -11.49 0.78 19.32
N THR A 134 -11.37 0.37 20.59
CA THR A 134 -10.07 0.09 21.24
C THR A 134 -9.75 -1.40 21.34
N ASN A 135 -10.73 -2.27 21.10
CA ASN A 135 -10.65 -3.69 21.45
C ASN A 135 -10.68 -4.63 20.25
N ILE A 136 -10.98 -4.13 19.06
CA ILE A 136 -11.10 -4.96 17.85
C ILE A 136 -10.10 -4.46 16.82
N VAL A 137 -9.29 -5.37 16.30
CA VAL A 137 -8.49 -5.17 15.10
C VAL A 137 -8.61 -6.43 14.25
N PHE A 138 -9.01 -6.31 12.99
CA PHE A 138 -9.08 -7.43 12.06
C PHE A 138 -8.38 -7.12 10.75
N GLU A 139 -7.90 -8.14 10.06
CA GLU A 139 -7.53 -8.04 8.66
C GLU A 139 -8.79 -8.11 7.80
N GLY A 140 -8.99 -7.10 6.95
CA GLY A 140 -10.17 -6.95 6.13
C GLY A 140 -9.86 -6.59 4.68
N THR A 141 -10.83 -6.79 3.79
CA THR A 141 -10.79 -6.26 2.42
C THR A 141 -11.99 -5.36 2.19
N TRP A 142 -11.81 -4.28 1.45
CA TRP A 142 -12.88 -3.36 1.13
C TRP A 142 -13.97 -4.07 0.30
N GLU A 143 -15.22 -3.76 0.61
CA GLU A 143 -16.34 -4.17 -0.22
C GLU A 143 -17.05 -2.95 -0.80
N THR A 144 -17.47 -2.01 0.06
CA THR A 144 -18.08 -0.74 -0.36
C THR A 144 -17.38 0.44 0.30
N VAL A 145 -17.06 1.47 -0.50
CA VAL A 145 -16.54 2.76 -0.01
C VAL A 145 -17.41 3.89 -0.57
N THR A 146 -18.13 4.56 0.32
CA THR A 146 -18.79 5.84 0.01
C THR A 146 -18.37 6.91 1.01
N GLN A 147 -18.82 8.15 0.81
CA GLN A 147 -18.56 9.25 1.75
C GLN A 147 -19.22 9.06 3.12
N LYS A 148 -20.25 8.22 3.22
CA LYS A 148 -21.08 8.06 4.44
C LYS A 148 -21.10 6.64 4.98
N THR A 149 -20.68 5.66 4.19
CA THR A 149 -20.82 4.25 4.53
C THR A 149 -19.61 3.48 4.04
N TRP A 150 -18.99 2.72 4.94
CA TRP A 150 -17.85 1.85 4.68
C TRP A 150 -18.24 0.40 4.99
N SER A 151 -17.86 -0.54 4.13
CA SER A 151 -18.00 -1.98 4.40
C SER A 151 -16.75 -2.78 4.05
N PHE A 152 -16.54 -3.84 4.84
CA PHE A 152 -15.36 -4.69 4.79
C PHE A 152 -15.75 -6.14 4.96
N LEU A 153 -15.14 -7.02 4.17
CA LEU A 153 -15.10 -8.44 4.49
C LEU A 153 -14.07 -8.66 5.60
N VAL A 154 -14.49 -9.26 6.71
CA VAL A 154 -13.67 -9.61 7.88
C VAL A 154 -13.00 -10.95 7.62
N HIS A 155 -11.66 -11.01 7.60
CA HIS A 155 -10.89 -12.24 7.35
C HIS A 155 -10.42 -12.91 8.63
N SER A 156 -9.62 -12.22 9.43
CA SER A 156 -9.01 -12.76 10.65
C SER A 156 -8.86 -11.66 11.69
N PHE A 157 -9.11 -12.00 12.96
CA PHE A 157 -8.91 -11.08 14.07
C PHE A 157 -7.44 -11.08 14.50
N VAL A 158 -6.88 -9.88 14.59
CA VAL A 158 -5.56 -9.58 15.19
C VAL A 158 -5.74 -9.30 16.69
N LYS A 159 -6.84 -8.62 17.04
CA LYS A 159 -7.26 -8.33 18.40
C LYS A 159 -8.78 -8.47 18.49
N GLY A 160 -9.24 -9.10 19.57
CA GLY A 160 -10.66 -9.41 19.77
C GLY A 160 -11.10 -10.63 18.96
N ASP A 161 -12.40 -10.85 18.88
CA ASP A 161 -13.02 -11.97 18.17
C ASP A 161 -14.42 -11.59 17.65
N GLU A 162 -15.12 -12.57 17.07
CA GLU A 162 -16.49 -12.37 16.56
C GLU A 162 -17.46 -11.96 17.68
N THR A 163 -17.32 -12.50 18.88
CA THR A 163 -18.19 -12.17 20.02
C THR A 163 -18.03 -10.68 20.38
N ILE A 164 -16.79 -10.22 20.54
CA ILE A 164 -16.49 -8.82 20.85
C ILE A 164 -16.96 -7.91 19.70
N LEU A 165 -16.86 -8.35 18.45
CA LEU A 165 -17.40 -7.59 17.30
C LEU A 165 -18.92 -7.45 17.39
N ARG A 166 -19.64 -8.53 17.73
CA ARG A 166 -21.10 -8.49 17.92
C ARG A 166 -21.49 -7.58 19.07
N ASP A 167 -20.77 -7.64 20.17
CA ASP A 167 -20.98 -6.75 21.32
C ASP A 167 -20.76 -5.29 20.92
N PHE A 168 -19.70 -5.00 20.14
CA PHE A 168 -19.44 -3.65 19.63
C PHE A 168 -20.56 -3.12 18.74
N ILE A 169 -21.14 -3.97 17.88
CA ILE A 169 -22.26 -3.60 17.00
C ILE A 169 -23.53 -3.32 17.81
N ALA A 170 -23.72 -4.01 18.93
CA ALA A 170 -24.88 -3.82 19.81
C ALA A 170 -24.78 -2.56 20.68
N LEU A 171 -23.63 -1.88 20.71
CA LEU A 171 -23.47 -0.62 21.43
C LEU A 171 -24.24 0.52 20.76
N ASP A 172 -24.79 1.43 21.57
CA ASP A 172 -25.30 2.70 21.07
C ASP A 172 -24.14 3.50 20.43
N SER A 173 -24.38 4.12 19.28
CA SER A 173 -23.46 5.04 18.62
C SER A 173 -22.93 6.17 19.51
N ASN A 174 -23.65 6.54 20.58
CA ASN A 174 -23.21 7.52 21.58
C ASN A 174 -22.19 6.96 22.58
N THR A 175 -21.93 5.65 22.55
CA THR A 175 -20.95 5.01 23.42
C THR A 175 -19.55 5.56 23.11
N PRO A 176 -18.72 5.88 24.12
CA PRO A 176 -17.34 6.24 23.90
C PRO A 176 -16.60 5.17 23.08
N ASN A 177 -15.58 5.58 22.34
CA ASN A 177 -14.76 4.68 21.50
C ASN A 177 -15.52 4.01 20.35
N HIS A 178 -16.63 4.58 19.89
CA HIS A 178 -17.36 4.11 18.72
C HIS A 178 -16.78 4.73 17.42
N PHE A 179 -15.68 4.16 16.93
CA PHE A 179 -14.97 4.65 15.75
C PHE A 179 -14.40 3.50 14.90
N ILE A 180 -14.04 3.83 13.66
CA ILE A 180 -13.33 2.96 12.73
C ILE A 180 -12.03 3.62 12.28
N VAL A 181 -10.95 2.83 12.20
CA VAL A 181 -9.66 3.25 11.66
C VAL A 181 -9.19 2.22 10.64
N VAL A 182 -8.73 2.70 9.48
CA VAL A 182 -8.25 1.87 8.37
C VAL A 182 -6.80 2.18 8.08
N GLU A 183 -5.95 1.15 8.24
CA GLU A 183 -4.50 1.28 8.14
C GLU A 183 -4.03 1.73 6.76
N THR A 184 -4.45 1.04 5.70
CA THR A 184 -3.90 1.29 4.35
C THR A 184 -4.21 2.69 3.83
N GLN A 185 -5.42 3.22 4.08
CA GLN A 185 -5.82 4.59 3.73
C GLN A 185 -5.27 5.64 4.71
N GLY A 186 -4.81 5.23 5.89
CA GLY A 186 -4.41 6.15 6.96
C GLY A 186 -5.57 7.05 7.36
N ASP A 187 -6.78 6.49 7.43
CA ASP A 187 -8.00 7.24 7.66
C ASP A 187 -8.85 6.65 8.78
N GLY A 188 -9.42 7.53 9.62
CA GLY A 188 -10.30 7.13 10.71
C GLY A 188 -11.53 8.03 10.81
N ARG A 189 -12.65 7.48 11.28
CA ARG A 189 -13.91 8.19 11.44
C ARG A 189 -14.63 7.76 12.70
N VAL A 190 -15.37 8.70 13.29
CA VAL A 190 -16.43 8.37 14.24
C VAL A 190 -17.52 7.61 13.48
N ILE A 191 -18.00 6.52 14.04
CA ILE A 191 -19.13 5.77 13.50
C ILE A 191 -20.41 6.47 13.99
N VAL A 192 -21.39 6.62 13.10
CA VAL A 192 -22.65 7.31 13.39
C VAL A 192 -23.83 6.40 13.07
N GLY A 193 -24.78 6.26 13.98
CA GLY A 193 -25.90 5.34 13.82
C GLY A 193 -25.48 3.87 13.91
N GLU A 194 -26.27 2.99 13.30
CA GLU A 194 -26.14 1.54 13.46
C GLU A 194 -25.03 0.95 12.59
N CYS A 195 -24.34 -0.07 13.13
CA CYS A 195 -23.48 -0.97 12.37
C CYS A 195 -24.26 -2.24 12.00
N SER A 196 -23.82 -2.94 10.97
CA SER A 196 -24.38 -4.25 10.62
C SER A 196 -23.27 -5.28 10.35
N LEU A 197 -23.62 -6.55 10.55
CA LEU A 197 -22.76 -7.69 10.27
C LEU A 197 -23.56 -8.75 9.54
N VAL A 198 -23.28 -8.93 8.26
CA VAL A 198 -23.99 -9.86 7.39
C VAL A 198 -23.05 -11.00 7.01
N ARG A 199 -23.53 -12.24 7.10
CA ARG A 199 -22.73 -13.40 6.67
C ARG A 199 -22.68 -13.46 5.13
N LYS A 200 -21.48 -13.52 4.56
CA LYS A 200 -21.22 -13.69 3.12
C LYS A 200 -20.35 -14.93 2.90
N GLU A 201 -20.95 -15.98 2.36
CA GLU A 201 -20.30 -17.28 2.19
C GLU A 201 -19.66 -17.77 3.50
N ASN A 202 -18.32 -17.74 3.57
CA ASN A 202 -17.51 -18.18 4.71
C ASN A 202 -16.96 -17.02 5.56
N LEU A 203 -17.26 -15.77 5.21
CA LEU A 203 -16.81 -14.57 5.92
C LEU A 203 -18.01 -13.73 6.40
N TYR A 204 -17.72 -12.65 7.12
CA TYR A 204 -18.70 -11.63 7.46
C TYR A 204 -18.38 -10.32 6.76
N GLU A 205 -19.40 -9.65 6.23
CA GLU A 205 -19.33 -8.24 5.87
C GLU A 205 -19.72 -7.40 7.08
N PHE A 206 -18.78 -6.61 7.58
CA PHE A 206 -19.04 -5.54 8.53
C PHE A 206 -19.31 -4.25 7.78
N GLN A 207 -20.38 -3.53 8.15
CA GLN A 207 -20.73 -2.24 7.57
C GLN A 207 -20.99 -1.21 8.68
N ALA A 208 -20.48 0.00 8.47
CA ALA A 208 -20.72 1.12 9.37
C ALA A 208 -20.99 2.41 8.59
N ASN A 209 -21.88 3.22 9.14
CA ASN A 209 -22.04 4.61 8.73
C ASN A 209 -21.02 5.49 9.46
N ILE A 210 -20.45 6.46 8.76
CA ILE A 210 -19.31 7.24 9.24
C ILE A 210 -19.59 8.74 9.22
N ALA A 211 -19.01 9.45 10.18
CA ALA A 211 -19.00 10.90 10.20
C ALA A 211 -18.11 11.48 9.08
N SER A 212 -18.18 12.80 8.90
CA SER A 212 -17.24 13.52 8.03
C SER A 212 -15.83 13.53 8.61
N LYS A 213 -14.84 13.71 7.74
CA LYS A 213 -13.43 13.84 8.15
C LYS A 213 -13.27 15.07 9.04
N THR A 214 -12.50 14.94 10.13
CA THR A 214 -12.16 16.09 10.95
C THR A 214 -11.22 17.04 10.21
N GLU A 215 -11.48 18.34 10.32
CA GLU A 215 -10.63 19.38 9.74
C GLU A 215 -9.20 19.33 10.29
N ARG A 216 -8.24 19.67 9.42
CA ARG A 216 -6.83 19.71 9.76
C ARG A 216 -6.38 21.14 9.99
N THR A 217 -5.48 21.34 10.96
CA THR A 217 -4.85 22.63 11.24
C THR A 217 -3.36 22.58 10.93
N THR A 218 -2.64 23.66 11.25
CA THR A 218 -1.18 23.71 11.14
C THR A 218 -0.52 23.74 12.51
N PRO A 219 0.74 23.29 12.63
CA PRO A 219 1.43 23.27 13.93
C PRO A 219 2.03 24.62 14.32
N TYR A 220 2.24 25.56 13.38
CA TYR A 220 3.15 26.71 13.56
C TYR A 220 2.75 27.71 14.63
N HIS A 221 1.46 27.81 14.94
CA HIS A 221 0.94 28.73 15.98
C HIS A 221 0.65 28.04 17.31
N LEU A 222 0.87 26.72 17.39
CA LEU A 222 0.61 25.96 18.61
C LEU A 222 1.73 26.18 19.62
N SER A 223 1.36 26.33 20.88
CA SER A 223 2.28 26.48 22.00
C SER A 223 1.62 25.99 23.27
N GLY A 224 2.41 25.49 24.21
CA GLY A 224 1.90 25.03 25.48
C GLY A 224 3.01 24.42 26.33
N LEU A 225 2.60 23.84 27.45
CA LEU A 225 3.48 23.10 28.34
C LEU A 225 3.28 21.60 28.03
N PRO A 226 4.30 20.93 27.46
CA PRO A 226 4.27 19.48 27.32
C PRO A 226 4.26 18.81 28.71
N VAL A 227 3.80 17.56 28.78
CA VAL A 227 3.78 16.76 30.01
C VAL A 227 5.21 16.61 30.53
N ASN A 228 6.16 16.32 29.64
CA ASN A 228 7.57 16.32 29.93
C ASN A 228 8.21 17.67 29.58
N PHE A 229 8.17 18.62 30.52
CA PHE A 229 8.81 19.93 30.36
C PHE A 229 10.30 19.89 30.71
N THR A 230 11.06 20.79 30.09
CA THR A 230 12.50 20.92 30.34
C THR A 230 12.77 22.24 31.05
N LEU A 231 13.58 22.22 32.11
CA LEU A 231 14.11 23.44 32.72
C LEU A 231 15.36 23.90 31.95
N LYS A 232 15.42 25.18 31.61
CA LYS A 232 16.60 25.85 31.06
C LYS A 232 16.92 27.03 31.96
N ASN A 233 18.09 27.00 32.60
CA ASN A 233 18.56 28.05 33.53
C ASN A 233 17.53 28.36 34.65
N GLY A 234 16.92 27.34 35.23
CA GLY A 234 15.92 27.49 36.29
C GLY A 234 14.53 27.96 35.83
N SER A 235 14.32 28.20 34.52
CA SER A 235 13.03 28.55 33.94
C SER A 235 12.47 27.43 33.08
N ILE A 236 11.14 27.28 33.04
CA ILE A 236 10.49 26.31 32.15
C ILE A 236 10.66 26.75 30.71
N LYS A 237 11.23 25.89 29.87
CA LYS A 237 11.36 26.15 28.43
C LYS A 237 10.00 25.94 27.76
N LEU A 238 9.36 27.03 27.34
CA LEU A 238 8.17 26.99 26.51
C LEU A 238 8.55 26.62 25.07
N GLU A 239 8.04 25.51 24.56
CA GLU A 239 8.17 25.16 23.14
C GLU A 239 7.05 25.80 22.32
N LYS A 240 7.31 26.07 21.04
CA LYS A 240 6.32 26.61 20.09
C LYS A 240 6.43 25.90 18.75
N GLY A 241 5.35 25.96 17.96
CA GLY A 241 5.33 25.47 16.59
C GLY A 241 5.59 23.97 16.48
N VAL A 242 6.40 23.60 15.49
CA VAL A 242 6.81 22.21 15.21
C VAL A 242 7.50 21.54 16.41
N GLY A 243 8.33 22.29 17.15
CA GLY A 243 9.03 21.76 18.33
C GLY A 243 8.08 21.41 19.48
N TYR A 244 7.01 22.19 19.64
CA TYR A 244 5.96 21.90 20.63
C TYR A 244 5.19 20.64 20.26
N VAL A 245 4.67 20.54 19.04
CA VAL A 245 3.89 19.37 18.62
C VAL A 245 4.71 18.09 18.60
N LYS A 246 6.03 18.16 18.33
CA LYS A 246 6.92 17.01 18.45
C LYS A 246 6.88 16.42 19.86
N LYS A 247 7.03 17.27 20.89
CA LYS A 247 6.96 16.82 22.29
C LYS A 247 5.57 16.29 22.66
N VAL A 248 4.51 16.94 22.18
CA VAL A 248 3.14 16.44 22.38
C VAL A 248 2.97 15.05 21.78
N MET A 249 3.51 14.79 20.59
CA MET A 249 3.48 13.44 19.99
C MET A 249 4.25 12.43 20.84
N GLU A 250 5.45 12.78 21.33
CA GLU A 250 6.25 11.91 22.20
C GLU A 250 5.53 11.60 23.53
N ASP A 251 4.94 12.62 24.15
CA ASP A 251 4.21 12.49 25.42
C ASP A 251 2.95 11.63 25.24
N VAL A 252 2.12 11.91 24.23
CA VAL A 252 0.88 11.15 23.97
C VAL A 252 1.19 9.69 23.65
N LEU A 253 2.20 9.44 22.80
CA LEU A 253 2.56 8.07 22.41
C LEU A 253 3.24 7.30 23.56
N GLY A 254 3.95 7.99 24.45
CA GLY A 254 4.62 7.38 25.61
C GLY A 254 3.73 7.20 26.83
N THR A 255 2.51 7.78 26.84
CA THR A 255 1.56 7.69 27.95
C THR A 255 0.50 6.63 27.66
N LYS A 256 0.21 5.73 28.60
CA LYS A 256 -0.87 4.77 28.44
C LYS A 256 -2.23 5.44 28.65
N VAL A 257 -3.21 5.04 27.85
CA VAL A 257 -4.62 5.40 28.11
C VAL A 257 -5.00 4.92 29.53
N GLY A 258 -5.55 5.82 30.33
CA GLY A 258 -5.94 5.57 31.73
C GLY A 258 -4.88 5.95 32.77
N GLU A 259 -3.66 6.27 32.37
CA GLU A 259 -2.54 6.54 33.29
C GLU A 259 -2.60 7.94 33.93
N THR A 260 -3.12 8.92 33.19
CA THR A 260 -3.12 10.32 33.62
C THR A 260 -4.31 10.66 34.52
N PHE A 261 -4.01 11.06 35.76
CA PHE A 261 -5.01 11.44 36.78
C PHE A 261 -5.98 12.54 36.32
N PHE A 262 -5.52 13.50 35.52
CA PHE A 262 -6.36 14.61 35.06
C PHE A 262 -7.27 14.25 33.89
N ASN A 263 -6.99 13.16 33.16
CA ASN A 263 -7.82 12.69 32.05
C ASN A 263 -7.53 11.24 31.67
N ALA A 264 -8.45 10.33 31.96
CA ALA A 264 -8.28 8.89 31.69
C ALA A 264 -8.23 8.53 30.19
N ASN A 265 -8.67 9.41 29.28
CA ASN A 265 -8.68 9.14 27.84
C ASN A 265 -7.41 9.63 27.13
N PHE A 266 -6.50 10.32 27.82
CA PHE A 266 -5.27 10.84 27.24
C PHE A 266 -4.24 9.71 27.12
N GLY A 267 -3.46 9.73 26.03
CA GLY A 267 -2.41 8.74 25.77
C GLY A 267 -2.67 7.90 24.53
N SER A 268 -1.96 6.78 24.45
CA SER A 268 -1.96 5.88 23.31
C SER A 268 -1.97 4.40 23.70
N PHE A 269 -2.28 3.55 22.73
CA PHE A 269 -2.16 2.08 22.86
C PHE A 269 -0.80 1.55 22.41
N LEU A 270 0.17 2.43 22.11
CA LEU A 270 1.44 2.02 21.50
C LEU A 270 2.26 1.08 22.40
N SER A 271 2.32 1.34 23.71
CA SER A 271 3.00 0.46 24.67
C SER A 271 2.38 -0.94 24.69
N GLN A 272 1.05 -1.04 24.64
CA GLN A 272 0.36 -2.33 24.56
C GLN A 272 0.67 -3.04 23.23
N TYR A 273 0.59 -2.34 22.11
CA TYR A 273 0.91 -2.91 20.80
C TYR A 273 2.36 -3.37 20.69
N PHE A 274 3.29 -2.69 21.34
CA PHE A 274 4.68 -3.13 21.37
C PHE A 274 4.85 -4.42 22.18
N GLN A 275 4.15 -4.55 23.30
CA GLN A 275 4.19 -5.77 24.11
C GLN A 275 3.56 -6.97 23.40
N ASP A 276 2.50 -6.74 22.63
CA ASP A 276 1.76 -7.80 21.94
C ASP A 276 2.40 -8.19 20.60
N TYR A 277 2.98 -7.20 19.88
CA TYR A 277 3.36 -7.36 18.47
C TYR A 277 4.80 -6.92 18.16
N GLY A 278 5.56 -6.42 19.13
CA GLY A 278 6.89 -5.82 18.89
C GLY A 278 7.98 -6.78 18.40
N THR A 279 7.73 -8.09 18.39
CA THR A 279 8.66 -9.10 17.85
C THR A 279 8.67 -9.15 16.33
N ASP A 280 7.55 -8.85 15.67
CA ASP A 280 7.46 -8.67 14.22
C ASP A 280 7.50 -7.18 13.90
N LYS A 281 8.68 -6.70 13.50
CA LYS A 281 8.90 -5.28 13.18
C LYS A 281 7.91 -4.76 12.14
N TYR A 282 7.67 -5.52 11.07
CA TYR A 282 6.83 -5.05 9.96
C TYR A 282 5.37 -4.97 10.41
N PHE A 283 4.89 -5.98 11.12
CA PHE A 283 3.54 -5.98 11.65
C PHE A 283 3.35 -4.88 12.70
N PHE A 284 4.33 -4.69 13.58
CA PHE A 284 4.31 -3.63 14.58
C PHE A 284 4.27 -2.24 13.93
N GLU A 285 5.03 -1.97 12.86
CA GLU A 285 4.93 -0.72 12.09
C GLU A 285 3.51 -0.46 11.56
N ARG A 286 2.77 -1.50 11.15
CA ARG A 286 1.36 -1.38 10.77
C ARG A 286 0.48 -1.00 11.97
N MET A 287 0.73 -1.58 13.15
CA MET A 287 0.03 -1.22 14.38
C MET A 287 0.34 0.22 14.84
N VAL A 288 1.58 0.70 14.67
CA VAL A 288 1.94 2.11 14.88
C VAL A 288 1.12 3.01 13.96
N LYS A 289 0.96 2.61 12.69
CA LYS A 289 0.15 3.37 11.72
C LYS A 289 -1.33 3.42 12.11
N VAL A 290 -1.90 2.31 12.57
CA VAL A 290 -3.27 2.26 13.10
C VAL A 290 -3.42 3.28 14.24
N GLU A 291 -2.50 3.28 15.20
CA GLU A 291 -2.60 4.16 16.37
C GLU A 291 -2.42 5.63 16.02
N LEU A 292 -1.43 5.97 15.20
CA LEU A 292 -1.24 7.34 14.73
C LEU A 292 -2.46 7.84 13.95
N THR A 293 -3.06 6.97 13.13
CA THR A 293 -4.27 7.28 12.38
C THR A 293 -5.45 7.55 13.30
N ARG A 294 -5.59 6.78 14.39
CA ARG A 294 -6.59 7.04 15.44
C ARG A 294 -6.38 8.42 16.05
N LEU A 295 -5.16 8.73 16.51
CA LEU A 295 -4.82 9.96 17.22
C LEU A 295 -4.95 11.23 16.36
N LEU A 296 -4.77 11.13 15.04
CA LEU A 296 -4.98 12.25 14.11
C LEU A 296 -6.42 12.35 13.61
N SER A 297 -7.24 11.31 13.70
CA SER A 297 -8.58 11.27 13.10
C SER A 297 -9.73 11.32 14.08
N ILE A 298 -9.58 10.70 15.25
CA ILE A 298 -10.68 10.52 16.20
C ILE A 298 -10.63 11.65 17.23
N PRO A 299 -11.72 12.43 17.39
CA PRO A 299 -11.81 13.48 18.40
C PRO A 299 -11.52 12.95 19.80
N PHE A 300 -10.66 13.65 20.51
CA PHE A 300 -10.39 13.41 21.92
C PHE A 300 -11.22 14.39 22.75
N SER A 301 -11.99 13.87 23.69
CA SER A 301 -12.77 14.66 24.64
C SER A 301 -12.15 14.59 26.02
N ASP A 302 -11.97 15.75 26.64
CA ASP A 302 -11.56 15.90 28.04
C ASP A 302 -12.73 16.14 28.99
N GLY A 303 -13.97 16.00 28.50
CA GLY A 303 -15.19 16.24 29.27
C GLY A 303 -15.51 17.73 29.48
N VAL A 304 -14.65 18.64 29.04
CA VAL A 304 -14.81 20.10 29.22
C VAL A 304 -14.96 20.82 27.86
N GLN A 305 -14.32 20.30 26.81
CA GLN A 305 -14.34 20.88 25.48
C GLN A 305 -15.71 20.74 24.78
N LYS A 306 -16.25 21.87 24.31
CA LYS A 306 -17.50 21.89 23.51
C LYS A 306 -17.35 21.23 22.13
N ASN A 307 -16.18 21.34 21.52
CA ASN A 307 -15.87 20.81 20.19
C ASN A 307 -14.55 20.03 20.24
N PRO A 308 -14.57 18.75 20.63
CA PRO A 308 -13.36 17.95 20.77
C PRO A 308 -12.62 17.83 19.44
N LYS A 309 -11.28 17.88 19.50
CA LYS A 309 -10.40 17.70 18.33
C LYS A 309 -9.50 16.49 18.55
N PRO A 310 -9.06 15.81 17.48
CA PRO A 310 -8.03 14.78 17.59
C PRO A 310 -6.74 15.36 18.19
N LEU A 311 -6.03 14.58 19.00
CA LEU A 311 -4.78 15.03 19.64
C LEU A 311 -3.74 15.48 18.60
N PHE A 312 -3.72 14.83 17.44
CA PHE A 312 -2.83 15.16 16.33
C PHE A 312 -3.56 15.82 15.15
N HIS A 313 -4.53 16.70 15.44
CA HIS A 313 -5.35 17.40 14.44
C HIS A 313 -4.55 18.25 13.41
N TYR A 314 -3.25 18.47 13.63
CA TYR A 314 -2.33 19.16 12.73
C TYR A 314 -1.67 18.25 11.67
N ILE A 315 -1.83 16.92 11.76
CA ILE A 315 -1.31 15.96 10.79
C ILE A 315 -2.37 15.68 9.73
N ASN A 316 -2.07 15.95 8.46
CA ASN A 316 -2.95 15.60 7.35
C ASN A 316 -2.86 14.11 6.99
N ARG A 317 -1.63 13.61 6.80
CA ARG A 317 -1.36 12.20 6.47
C ARG A 317 0.05 11.77 6.88
N ILE A 318 0.19 10.48 7.10
CA ILE A 318 1.45 9.80 7.38
C ILE A 318 2.05 9.34 6.04
N LEU A 319 3.29 9.73 5.74
CA LEU A 319 3.98 9.38 4.50
C LEU A 319 4.88 8.16 4.67
N SER A 320 5.56 8.03 5.82
CA SER A 320 6.34 6.84 6.15
C SER A 320 6.51 6.68 7.66
N ILE A 321 6.61 5.42 8.10
CA ILE A 321 6.98 5.03 9.47
C ILE A 321 8.16 4.06 9.35
N GLU A 322 9.17 4.24 10.18
CA GLU A 322 10.28 3.30 10.34
C GLU A 322 10.56 3.17 11.84
N VAL A 323 10.32 1.99 12.40
CA VAL A 323 10.59 1.69 13.80
C VAL A 323 12.06 1.26 13.93
N LEU A 324 12.82 1.93 14.79
CA LEU A 324 14.20 1.57 15.09
C LEU A 324 14.26 0.67 16.33
N GLU A 325 15.46 0.23 16.68
CA GLU A 325 15.68 -0.65 17.83
C GLU A 325 15.39 0.07 19.15
N LEU A 326 14.69 -0.61 20.07
CA LEU A 326 14.43 -0.12 21.42
C LEU A 326 15.75 0.13 22.14
N ASN A 327 15.96 1.35 22.63
CA ASN A 327 17.07 1.63 23.51
C ASN A 327 16.75 1.13 24.92
N THR A 328 17.30 -0.03 25.27
CA THR A 328 17.10 -0.70 26.58
C THR A 328 17.67 0.06 27.77
N LYS A 329 18.60 1.01 27.57
CA LYS A 329 19.13 1.84 28.66
C LYS A 329 18.18 2.98 29.03
N THR A 330 17.47 3.53 28.05
CA THR A 330 16.57 4.67 28.25
C THR A 330 15.10 4.28 28.20
N ASN A 331 14.79 3.02 27.88
CA ASN A 331 13.46 2.54 27.51
C ASN A 331 12.79 3.44 26.47
N LYS A 332 13.56 3.89 25.47
CA LYS A 332 13.01 4.74 24.39
C LYS A 332 13.05 4.01 23.08
N LEU A 333 11.91 3.94 22.40
CA LEU A 333 11.75 3.41 21.06
C LEU A 333 11.82 4.57 20.06
N PRO A 334 12.87 4.67 19.24
CA PRO A 334 12.95 5.68 18.22
C PRO A 334 12.05 5.29 17.04
N ILE A 335 11.17 6.20 16.64
CA ILE A 335 10.30 6.03 15.47
C ILE A 335 10.57 7.18 14.50
N LYS A 336 11.11 6.87 13.33
CA LYS A 336 11.34 7.85 12.27
C LYS A 336 10.05 8.03 11.48
N LEU A 337 9.58 9.27 11.43
CA LEU A 337 8.33 9.65 10.80
C LEU A 337 8.57 10.63 9.66
N GLU A 338 7.84 10.44 8.57
CA GLU A 338 7.62 11.46 7.56
C GLU A 338 6.13 11.75 7.48
N LEU A 339 5.75 13.01 7.63
CA LEU A 339 4.37 13.47 7.75
C LEU A 339 4.10 14.62 6.79
N GLU A 340 2.84 14.81 6.44
CA GLU A 340 2.33 16.02 5.82
C GLU A 340 1.41 16.75 6.82
N TRP A 341 1.66 18.03 7.07
CA TRP A 341 0.82 18.87 7.92
C TRP A 341 -0.49 19.27 7.23
N GLY A 342 -1.44 19.84 7.97
CA GLY A 342 -2.71 20.35 7.43
C GLY A 342 -2.56 21.40 6.31
N ASP A 343 -1.41 22.10 6.21
CA ASP A 343 -1.12 23.02 5.09
C ASP A 343 -0.37 22.37 3.91
N GLY A 344 -0.21 21.05 3.91
CA GLY A 344 0.46 20.31 2.84
C GLY A 344 1.99 20.32 2.91
N LYS A 345 2.60 21.03 3.87
CA LYS A 345 4.07 20.99 4.05
C LYS A 345 4.51 19.68 4.66
N ARG A 346 5.67 19.19 4.22
CA ARG A 346 6.27 17.96 4.73
C ARG A 346 7.15 18.22 5.95
N TRP A 347 7.20 17.24 6.83
CA TRP A 347 8.12 17.21 7.96
C TRP A 347 8.64 15.80 8.17
N LYS A 348 9.89 15.71 8.63
CA LYS A 348 10.58 14.47 8.87
C LYS A 348 11.48 14.60 10.08
N ASP A 349 11.35 13.69 11.03
CA ASP A 349 12.17 13.65 12.24
C ASP A 349 12.04 12.27 12.91
N ILE A 350 12.78 12.07 14.00
CA ILE A 350 12.70 10.91 14.88
C ILE A 350 11.98 11.33 16.16
N LEU A 351 10.94 10.58 16.52
CA LEU A 351 10.32 10.63 17.84
C LEU A 351 10.99 9.61 18.75
N TYR A 352 11.23 9.96 20.01
CA TYR A 352 11.80 9.06 21.01
C TYR A 352 10.76 8.70 22.07
N ILE A 353 9.99 7.65 21.80
CA ILE A 353 8.83 7.28 22.61
C ILE A 353 9.26 6.47 23.81
N TYR A 354 8.85 6.86 25.02
CA TYR A 354 9.07 6.03 26.20
C TYR A 354 8.19 4.78 26.13
N MET A 355 8.80 3.61 26.30
CA MET A 355 8.12 2.33 26.33
C MET A 355 8.18 1.78 27.76
N GLU A 356 7.03 1.55 28.36
CA GLU A 356 7.01 0.96 29.69
C GLU A 356 7.44 -0.51 29.63
N ASN A 357 8.43 -0.87 30.44
CA ASN A 357 8.88 -2.26 30.57
C ASN A 357 7.80 -3.08 31.31
N ARG A 358 7.75 -4.38 31.02
CA ARG A 358 6.99 -5.34 31.82
C ARG A 358 7.51 -5.44 33.25
#